data_AF-A0A542Y423-F1
#
_entry.id   AF-A0A542Y423-F1
#
_cell.length_a   1.000
_cell.length_b   1.000
_cell.length_c   1.000
_cell.angle_alpha   90.00
_cell.angle_beta   90.00
_cell.angle_gamma   90.00
#
_symmetry.space_group_name_H-M   'P 1'
#
loop_
_entity.id
_entity.type
_entity.pdbx_description
1 polymer ?
#
loop_
_entity_poly.entity_id
_entity_poly.type
_entity_poly.pdbx_seq_one_letter_code
_entity_poly.pdbx_strand_id
1 'polypeptide(L)'
;MKLRGPSLLFAAWAIHDVEEALAFPATCEHLAARSGVGALRLDARQSWFAVGLMGIAVATACWQGARTGGRSRLYRATVAGLEAHVYTHIAGSLALRRYTAGAATAVPVMLPGARAARNELRLLGQPVNSQDLARGASLLVPTAVLSQLVARLVPRREKGRSHVSRTLQRR
;
A
#
# COMPACT_ATOMS: atom_id res chain seq x y z
N MET A 1 -14.00 11.18 24.61
CA MET A 1 -13.56 11.69 23.29
C MET A 1 -13.62 10.56 22.28
N LYS A 2 -14.27 10.71 21.11
CA LYS A 2 -14.18 9.72 20.03
C LYS A 2 -12.79 9.85 19.37
N LEU A 3 -12.04 8.76 19.28
CA LEU A 3 -10.77 8.75 18.56
C LEU A 3 -11.01 9.02 17.07
N ARG A 4 -10.31 10.01 16.52
CA ARG A 4 -10.35 10.34 15.09
C ARG A 4 -9.15 9.74 14.36
N GLY A 5 -8.04 9.49 15.06
CA GLY A 5 -6.81 8.95 14.49
C GLY A 5 -7.00 7.67 13.69
N PRO A 6 -7.64 6.61 14.22
CA PRO A 6 -7.82 5.37 13.47
C PRO A 6 -8.63 5.55 12.17
N SER A 7 -9.68 6.37 12.20
CA SER A 7 -10.50 6.66 11.03
C SER A 7 -9.76 7.51 10.00
N LEU A 8 -9.03 8.53 10.45
CA LEU A 8 -8.22 9.39 9.58
C LEU A 8 -7.08 8.61 8.92
N LEU A 9 -6.40 7.74 9.67
CA LEU A 9 -5.36 6.87 9.14
C LEU A 9 -5.92 5.93 8.09
N PHE A 10 -7.05 5.26 8.37
CA PHE A 10 -7.65 4.33 7.42
C PHE A 10 -8.15 5.04 6.15
N ALA A 11 -8.78 6.21 6.27
CA ALA A 11 -9.23 6.97 5.12
C ALA A 11 -8.06 7.46 4.26
N ALA A 12 -7.00 7.98 4.90
CA ALA A 12 -5.79 8.40 4.19
C ALA A 12 -5.09 7.23 3.48
N TRP A 13 -4.99 6.08 4.16
CA TRP A 13 -4.48 4.83 3.59
C TRP A 13 -5.31 4.39 2.39
N ALA A 14 -6.64 4.34 2.51
CA ALA A 14 -7.51 3.89 1.42
C ALA A 14 -7.38 4.78 0.17
N ILE A 15 -7.31 6.11 0.34
CA ILE A 15 -7.11 7.04 -0.78
C ILE A 15 -5.72 6.83 -1.41
N HIS A 16 -4.70 6.67 -0.57
CA HIS A 16 -3.32 6.44 -1.03
C HIS A 16 -3.17 5.14 -1.80
N ASP A 17 -3.70 4.05 -1.27
CA ASP A 17 -3.59 2.72 -1.87
C ASP A 17 -4.47 2.57 -3.13
N VAL A 18 -5.50 3.40 -3.33
CA VAL A 18 -6.19 3.48 -4.63
C VAL A 18 -5.25 4.02 -5.71
N GLU A 19 -4.48 5.08 -5.42
CA GLU A 19 -3.44 5.55 -6.35
C GLU A 19 -2.42 4.45 -6.61
N GLU A 20 -1.94 3.78 -5.56
CA GLU A 20 -1.00 2.67 -5.71
C GLU A 20 -1.60 1.57 -6.59
N ALA A 21 -2.81 1.09 -6.32
CA ALA A 21 -3.45 0.02 -7.08
C ALA A 21 -3.45 0.30 -8.59
N LEU A 22 -3.68 1.56 -8.98
CA LEU A 22 -3.74 2.03 -10.35
C LEU A 22 -2.35 2.21 -10.99
N ALA A 23 -1.39 2.77 -10.25
CA ALA A 23 -0.07 3.12 -10.76
C ALA A 23 0.99 2.00 -10.61
N PHE A 24 0.74 1.02 -9.73
CA PHE A 24 1.68 -0.05 -9.41
C PHE A 24 1.99 -0.96 -10.60
N PRO A 25 1.01 -1.38 -11.44
CA PRO A 25 1.30 -2.16 -12.65
C PRO A 25 2.31 -1.48 -13.59
N ALA A 26 2.19 -0.15 -13.78
CA ALA A 26 3.10 0.61 -14.63
C ALA A 26 4.52 0.71 -14.02
N THR A 27 4.60 0.85 -12.70
CA THR A 27 5.88 0.85 -11.97
C THR A 27 6.58 -0.52 -12.09
N CYS A 28 5.83 -1.61 -11.89
CA CYS A 28 6.31 -2.98 -12.05
C CYS A 28 6.74 -3.30 -13.48
N GLU A 29 6.00 -2.83 -14.49
CA GLU A 29 6.38 -2.99 -15.90
C GLU A 29 7.73 -2.34 -16.19
N HIS A 30 7.96 -1.12 -15.68
CA HIS A 30 9.24 -0.44 -15.83
C HIS A 30 10.38 -1.18 -15.14
N LEU A 31 10.17 -1.66 -13.91
CA LEU A 31 11.18 -2.43 -13.17
C LEU A 31 11.50 -3.76 -13.88
N ALA A 32 10.49 -4.44 -14.42
CA ALA A 32 10.68 -5.65 -15.23
C ALA A 32 11.50 -5.36 -16.49
N ALA A 33 11.19 -4.27 -17.21
CA ALA A 33 11.92 -3.86 -18.40
C ALA A 33 13.39 -3.51 -18.09
N ARG A 34 13.66 -2.85 -16.96
CA ARG A 34 15.02 -2.45 -16.57
C ARG A 34 15.87 -3.62 -16.05
N SER A 35 15.25 -4.58 -15.37
CA SER A 35 15.95 -5.73 -14.77
C SER A 35 16.00 -6.96 -15.67
N GLY A 36 15.15 -7.04 -16.70
CA GLY A 36 14.92 -8.25 -17.48
C GLY A 36 14.06 -9.31 -16.77
N VAL A 37 13.63 -9.06 -15.52
CA VAL A 37 12.90 -10.03 -14.70
C VAL A 37 11.40 -9.91 -14.96
N GLY A 38 10.88 -10.71 -15.89
CA GLY A 38 9.45 -10.75 -16.24
C GLY A 38 8.53 -11.12 -15.07
N ALA A 39 9.04 -11.78 -14.04
CA ALA A 39 8.31 -12.09 -12.81
C ALA A 39 7.89 -10.84 -12.02
N LEU A 40 8.51 -9.68 -12.25
CA LEU A 40 8.12 -8.42 -11.61
C LEU A 40 6.79 -7.85 -12.15
N ARG A 41 6.37 -8.25 -13.36
CA ARG A 41 5.12 -7.76 -13.96
C ARG A 41 3.91 -8.16 -13.12
N LEU A 42 3.01 -7.21 -12.91
CA LEU A 42 1.72 -7.40 -12.23
C LEU A 42 0.63 -6.79 -13.09
N ASP A 43 -0.53 -7.44 -13.16
CA ASP A 43 -1.71 -6.85 -13.79
C ASP A 43 -2.56 -6.05 -12.78
N ALA A 44 -3.51 -5.27 -13.29
CA ALA A 44 -4.37 -4.43 -12.44
C ALA A 44 -5.21 -5.27 -11.45
N ARG A 45 -5.64 -6.47 -11.82
CA ARG A 45 -6.46 -7.33 -10.95
C ARG A 45 -5.64 -7.84 -9.77
N GLN A 46 -4.40 -8.26 -10.02
CA GLN A 46 -3.46 -8.67 -8.99
C GLN A 46 -3.13 -7.50 -8.05
N SER A 47 -2.93 -6.30 -8.61
CA SER A 47 -2.71 -5.07 -7.84
C SER A 47 -3.87 -4.77 -6.88
N TRP A 48 -5.10 -4.73 -7.39
CA TRP A 48 -6.30 -4.51 -6.57
C TRP A 48 -6.52 -5.59 -5.51
N PHE A 49 -6.25 -6.86 -5.84
CA PHE A 49 -6.38 -7.95 -4.90
C PHE A 49 -5.38 -7.85 -3.74
N ALA A 50 -4.12 -7.53 -4.04
CA ALA A 50 -3.10 -7.29 -3.03
C ALA A 50 -3.44 -6.12 -2.09
N VAL A 51 -3.94 -5.01 -2.66
CA VAL A 51 -4.43 -3.85 -1.89
C VAL A 51 -5.62 -4.22 -1.01
N GLY A 52 -6.55 -5.04 -1.51
CA GLY A 52 -7.67 -5.54 -0.71
C GLY A 52 -7.22 -6.33 0.52
N LEU A 53 -6.23 -7.22 0.36
CA LEU A 53 -5.64 -7.97 1.48
C LEU A 53 -4.96 -7.04 2.50
N MET A 54 -4.20 -6.05 2.02
CA MET A 54 -3.61 -5.04 2.89
C MET A 54 -4.68 -4.24 3.64
N GLY A 55 -5.79 -3.92 2.97
CA GLY A 55 -6.90 -3.21 3.57
C GLY A 55 -7.55 -3.93 4.74
N ILE A 56 -7.63 -5.26 4.69
CA ILE A 56 -8.10 -6.07 5.83
C ILE A 56 -7.15 -5.90 7.03
N ALA A 57 -5.83 -5.96 6.79
CA ALA A 57 -4.84 -5.81 7.86
C ALA A 57 -4.87 -4.40 8.47
N VAL A 58 -4.90 -3.35 7.65
CA VAL A 58 -4.95 -1.96 8.12
C VAL A 58 -6.27 -1.66 8.82
N ALA A 59 -7.41 -2.09 8.26
CA ALA A 59 -8.71 -1.94 8.90
C ALA A 59 -8.75 -2.62 10.28
N THR A 60 -8.18 -3.82 10.39
CA THR A 60 -8.08 -4.55 11.66
C THR A 60 -7.25 -3.79 12.69
N ALA A 61 -6.11 -3.24 12.28
CA ALA A 61 -5.27 -2.42 13.16
C ALA A 61 -6.00 -1.14 13.62
N CYS A 62 -6.68 -0.43 12.71
CA CYS A 62 -7.46 0.76 13.03
C CYS A 62 -8.64 0.43 13.95
N TRP A 63 -9.35 -0.66 13.70
CA TRP A 63 -10.44 -1.13 14.56
C TRP A 63 -9.94 -1.44 15.98
N GLN A 64 -8.80 -2.11 16.12
CA GLN A 64 -8.17 -2.33 17.42
C GLN A 64 -7.72 -1.01 18.07
N GLY A 65 -7.19 -0.07 17.31
CA GLY A 65 -6.86 1.28 17.78
C GLY A 65 -8.07 1.99 18.38
N ALA A 66 -9.18 1.99 17.65
CA ALA A 66 -10.45 2.58 18.10
C ALA A 66 -11.00 1.89 19.36
N ARG A 67 -11.01 0.54 19.38
CA ARG A 67 -11.52 -0.26 20.50
C ARG A 67 -10.69 -0.10 21.78
N THR A 68 -9.37 0.07 21.66
CA THR A 68 -8.45 0.08 22.81
C THR A 68 -8.11 1.48 23.32
N GLY A 69 -8.65 2.54 22.71
CA GLY A 69 -8.27 3.90 23.06
C GLY A 69 -6.82 4.23 22.64
N GLY A 70 -6.31 3.60 21.59
CA GLY A 70 -4.93 3.78 21.12
C GLY A 70 -3.87 2.90 21.81
N ARG A 71 -4.23 2.09 22.80
CA ARG A 71 -3.30 1.20 23.52
C ARG A 71 -2.84 -0.02 22.72
N SER A 72 -3.52 -0.36 21.62
CA SER A 72 -3.13 -1.47 20.76
C SER A 72 -1.72 -1.29 20.20
N ARG A 73 -0.85 -2.26 20.49
CA ARG A 73 0.50 -2.33 19.92
C ARG A 73 0.46 -2.47 18.41
N LEU A 74 -0.50 -3.24 17.88
CA LEU A 74 -0.70 -3.39 16.45
C LEU A 74 -1.02 -2.03 15.82
N TYR A 75 -1.97 -1.29 16.37
CA TYR A 75 -2.32 0.05 15.85
C TYR A 75 -1.13 1.01 15.86
N ARG A 76 -0.38 1.08 16.97
CA ARG A 76 0.81 1.94 17.09
C ARG A 76 1.90 1.55 16.09
N ALA A 77 2.13 0.25 15.88
CA ALA A 77 3.05 -0.26 14.88
C ALA A 77 2.60 0.08 13.46
N THR A 78 1.30 -0.06 13.15
CA THR A 78 0.73 0.31 11.86
C THR A 78 0.86 1.80 11.58
N VAL A 79 0.58 2.68 12.56
CA VAL A 79 0.81 4.13 12.41
C VAL A 79 2.29 4.43 12.08
N ALA A 80 3.21 3.82 12.83
CA ALA A 80 4.65 4.03 12.63
C ALA A 80 5.11 3.54 11.25
N GLY A 81 4.68 2.35 10.85
CA GLY A 81 5.06 1.72 9.59
C GLY A 81 4.46 2.43 8.39
N LEU A 82 3.21 2.86 8.46
CA LEU A 82 2.54 3.61 7.39
C LEU A 82 3.11 5.02 7.22
N GLU A 83 3.55 5.66 8.30
CA GLU A 83 4.30 6.91 8.17
C GLU A 83 5.68 6.68 7.55
N ALA A 84 6.38 5.59 7.91
CA ALA A 84 7.65 5.23 7.29
C ALA A 84 7.49 4.92 5.79
N HIS A 85 6.40 4.26 5.42
CA HIS A 85 6.03 3.90 4.05
C HIS A 85 5.99 5.10 3.12
N VAL A 86 5.46 6.24 3.57
CA VAL A 86 5.48 7.51 2.80
C VAL A 86 6.89 7.85 2.33
N TYR A 87 7.89 7.73 3.19
CA TYR A 87 9.27 8.07 2.83
C TYR A 87 9.86 7.08 1.83
N THR A 88 9.39 5.83 1.81
CA THR A 88 9.83 4.84 0.81
C THR A 88 9.39 5.24 -0.61
N HIS A 89 8.21 5.86 -0.76
CA HIS A 89 7.75 6.40 -2.04
C HIS A 89 8.57 7.60 -2.51
N ILE A 90 8.87 8.52 -1.59
CA ILE A 90 9.72 9.68 -1.90
C ILE A 90 11.10 9.18 -2.35
N ALA A 91 11.72 8.28 -1.57
CA ALA A 91 13.01 7.72 -1.91
C ALA A 91 12.98 6.95 -3.25
N GLY A 92 11.95 6.14 -3.48
CA GLY A 92 11.75 5.40 -4.74
C GLY A 92 11.59 6.31 -5.95
N SER A 93 10.75 7.34 -5.85
CA SER A 93 10.54 8.35 -6.90
C SER A 93 11.83 9.10 -7.23
N LEU A 94 12.59 9.50 -6.21
CA LEU A 94 13.88 10.19 -6.39
C LEU A 94 14.94 9.28 -7.01
N ALA A 95 15.06 8.04 -6.53
CA ALA A 95 16.02 7.06 -7.03
C ALA A 95 15.75 6.68 -8.49
N LEU A 96 14.48 6.60 -8.88
CA LEU A 96 14.06 6.31 -10.26
C LEU A 96 13.91 7.57 -11.13
N ARG A 97 14.05 8.77 -10.54
CA ARG A 97 13.87 10.08 -11.18
C ARG A 97 12.59 10.16 -12.01
N ARG A 98 11.50 9.61 -11.48
CA ARG A 98 10.23 9.50 -12.18
C ARG A 98 9.07 9.41 -11.20
N TYR A 99 7.87 9.61 -11.73
CA TYR A 99 6.65 9.25 -11.03
C TYR A 99 6.58 7.74 -10.78
N THR A 100 6.40 7.35 -9.52
CA THR A 100 6.14 5.98 -9.07
C THR A 100 4.76 5.90 -8.44
N ALA A 101 4.23 4.68 -8.31
CA ALA A 101 3.04 4.43 -7.52
C ALA A 101 3.15 5.10 -6.14
N GLY A 102 2.05 5.71 -5.68
CA GLY A 102 1.98 6.40 -4.38
C GLY A 102 2.60 7.81 -4.35
N ALA A 103 3.30 8.26 -5.40
CA ALA A 103 4.01 9.54 -5.36
C ALA A 103 3.07 10.76 -5.25
N ALA A 104 1.88 10.71 -5.85
CA ALA A 104 0.95 11.85 -5.83
C ALA A 104 0.25 12.01 -4.48
N THR A 105 0.01 10.93 -3.74
CA THR A 105 -0.79 10.95 -2.50
C THR A 105 0.02 10.69 -1.24
N ALA A 106 1.25 10.16 -1.32
CA ALA A 106 2.09 9.88 -0.15
C ALA A 106 2.26 11.10 0.76
N VAL A 107 2.65 12.25 0.19
CA VAL A 107 2.88 13.49 0.94
C VAL A 107 1.58 14.25 1.26
N PRO A 108 0.67 14.50 0.31
CA PRO A 108 -0.49 15.35 0.61
C PRO A 108 -1.65 14.62 1.30
N VAL A 109 -1.70 13.29 1.26
CA VAL A 109 -2.82 12.52 1.84
C VAL A 109 -2.34 11.62 2.98
N MET A 110 -1.42 10.71 2.67
CA MET A 110 -1.05 9.67 3.62
C MET A 110 -0.30 10.21 4.83
N LEU A 111 0.66 11.12 4.60
CA LEU A 111 1.46 11.73 5.64
C LEU A 111 0.64 12.56 6.65
N PRO A 112 -0.28 13.46 6.23
CA PRO A 112 -1.19 14.13 7.16
C PRO A 112 -2.03 13.16 7.99
N GLY A 113 -2.60 12.11 7.37
CA GLY A 113 -3.39 11.11 8.08
C GLY A 113 -2.58 10.36 9.15
N ALA A 114 -1.37 9.92 8.79
CA ALA A 114 -0.47 9.23 9.71
C ALA A 114 0.01 10.15 10.85
N ARG A 115 0.35 11.41 10.55
CA ARG A 115 0.75 12.40 11.56
C ARG A 115 -0.39 12.77 12.50
N ALA A 116 -1.62 12.89 12.00
CA ALA A 116 -2.79 13.13 12.83
C ALA A 116 -3.01 11.97 13.83
N ALA A 117 -2.92 10.72 13.36
CA ALA A 117 -3.01 9.53 14.20
C ALA A 117 -1.88 9.46 15.24
N ARG A 118 -0.64 9.75 14.86
CA ARG A 118 0.51 9.83 15.77
C ARG A 118 0.32 10.92 16.83
N ASN A 119 -0.14 12.10 16.43
CA ASN A 119 -0.36 13.22 17.33
C ASN A 119 -1.46 12.91 18.34
N GLU A 120 -2.56 12.28 17.92
CA GLU A 120 -3.61 11.80 18.83
C GLU A 120 -3.05 10.80 19.85
N LEU A 121 -2.26 9.82 19.40
CA LEU A 121 -1.58 8.87 20.29
C LEU A 121 -0.66 9.56 21.31
N ARG A 122 0.06 10.60 20.89
CA ARG A 122 0.90 11.41 21.78
C ARG A 122 0.07 12.12 22.85
N LEU A 123 -1.06 12.73 22.45
CA LEU A 123 -1.98 13.43 23.37
C LEU A 123 -2.63 12.48 24.38
N LEU A 124 -2.79 11.20 24.02
CA LEU A 124 -3.31 10.15 24.90
C LEU A 124 -2.25 9.52 25.82
N GLY A 125 -1.02 10.04 25.82
CA GLY A 125 0.09 9.48 26.60
C GLY A 125 0.61 8.13 26.06
N GLN A 126 0.33 7.82 24.79
CA GLN A 126 0.73 6.58 24.12
C GLN A 126 1.65 6.85 22.92
N PRO A 127 2.75 7.62 23.06
CA PRO A 127 3.58 8.01 21.93
C PRO A 127 4.13 6.78 21.18
N VAL A 128 4.19 6.92 19.86
CA VAL A 128 4.83 5.95 18.97
C VAL A 128 6.34 6.06 19.15
N ASN A 129 7.00 4.93 19.40
CA ASN A 129 8.44 4.86 19.63
C ASN A 129 9.17 4.05 18.55
N SER A 130 10.49 3.94 18.65
CA SER A 130 11.33 3.20 17.70
C SER A 130 11.01 1.70 17.61
N GLN A 131 10.57 1.08 18.71
CA GLN A 131 10.14 -0.32 18.68
C GLN A 131 8.88 -0.50 17.85
N ASP A 132 7.97 0.47 17.86
CA ASP A 132 6.77 0.41 17.02
C ASP A 132 7.11 0.58 15.54
N LEU A 133 8.11 1.39 15.22
CA LEU A 133 8.62 1.50 13.86
C LEU A 133 9.20 0.15 13.39
N ALA A 134 10.06 -0.48 14.20
CA ALA A 134 10.62 -1.79 13.88
C ALA A 134 9.53 -2.86 13.72
N ARG A 135 8.54 -2.88 14.62
CA ARG A 135 7.36 -3.77 14.52
C ARG A 135 6.52 -3.45 13.30
N GLY A 136 6.32 -2.17 12.99
CA GLY A 136 5.57 -1.71 11.83
C GLY A 136 6.20 -2.17 10.53
N ALA A 137 7.52 -2.02 10.39
CA ALA A 137 8.27 -2.55 9.26
C ALA A 137 8.18 -4.09 9.19
N SER A 138 8.38 -4.77 10.32
CA SER A 138 8.30 -6.24 10.43
C SER A 138 6.89 -6.79 10.17
N LEU A 139 5.86 -5.96 10.27
CA LEU A 139 4.47 -6.33 9.98
C LEU A 139 4.11 -6.01 8.54
N LEU A 140 4.29 -4.76 8.12
CA LEU A 140 3.80 -4.25 6.84
C LEU A 140 4.60 -4.80 5.66
N VAL A 141 5.93 -4.93 5.77
CA VAL A 141 6.75 -5.43 4.66
C VAL A 141 6.41 -6.90 4.35
N PRO A 142 6.42 -7.83 5.32
CA PRO A 142 6.01 -9.21 5.03
C PRO A 142 4.56 -9.33 4.60
N THR A 143 3.64 -8.53 5.19
CA THR A 143 2.23 -8.52 4.77
C THR A 143 2.09 -8.08 3.32
N ALA A 144 2.79 -7.02 2.91
CA ALA A 144 2.78 -6.55 1.53
C ALA A 144 3.34 -7.63 0.57
N VAL A 145 4.49 -8.23 0.91
CA VAL A 145 5.08 -9.32 0.12
C VAL A 145 4.11 -10.49 -0.01
N LEU A 146 3.52 -10.93 1.10
CA LEU A 146 2.58 -12.04 1.11
C LEU A 146 1.32 -11.73 0.30
N SER A 147 0.76 -10.52 0.43
CA SER A 147 -0.36 -10.04 -0.39
C SER A 147 -0.04 -10.11 -1.89
N GLN A 148 1.18 -9.72 -2.28
CA GLN A 148 1.63 -9.81 -3.67
C GLN A 148 1.83 -11.27 -4.12
N LEU A 149 2.34 -12.14 -3.25
CA LEU A 149 2.48 -13.57 -3.55
C LEU A 149 1.12 -14.26 -3.71
N VAL A 150 0.16 -13.97 -2.82
CA VAL A 150 -1.20 -14.51 -2.92
C VAL A 150 -1.90 -13.92 -4.15
N ALA A 151 -1.71 -12.64 -4.46
CA ALA A 151 -2.27 -12.04 -5.67
C ALA A 151 -1.79 -12.72 -6.96
N ARG A 152 -0.59 -13.33 -6.97
CA ARG A 152 -0.10 -14.10 -8.13
C ARG A 152 -0.89 -15.38 -8.38
N LEU A 153 -1.61 -15.91 -7.39
CA LEU A 153 -2.51 -17.05 -7.54
C LEU A 153 -3.78 -16.67 -8.31
N VAL A 154 -4.08 -15.37 -8.40
CA VAL A 154 -5.21 -14.86 -9.19
C VAL A 154 -4.84 -14.94 -10.68
N PRO A 155 -5.62 -15.66 -11.51
CA PRO A 155 -5.34 -15.77 -12.94
C PRO A 155 -5.22 -14.39 -13.58
N ARG A 156 -4.15 -14.20 -14.35
CA ARG A 156 -3.95 -12.98 -15.14
C ARG A 156 -5.05 -12.86 -16.17
N ARG A 157 -5.61 -11.66 -16.34
CA ARG A 157 -6.42 -11.39 -17.54
C ARG A 157 -5.47 -11.32 -18.72
N GLU A 158 -5.52 -12.30 -19.61
CA GLU A 158 -4.93 -12.12 -20.94
C GLU A 158 -5.62 -10.92 -21.59
N LYS A 159 -4.86 -9.86 -21.90
CA LYS A 159 -5.34 -8.86 -22.87
C LYS A 159 -5.57 -9.62 -24.16
N GLY A 160 -6.84 -9.82 -24.51
CA GLY A 160 -7.29 -10.65 -25.62
C GLY A 160 -6.43 -10.44 -26.86
N ARG A 161 -5.58 -11.42 -27.15
CA ARG A 161 -4.87 -11.53 -28.42
C ARG A 161 -5.75 -12.36 -29.36
N SER A 162 -6.93 -11.83 -29.71
CA SER A 162 -7.81 -12.50 -30.67
C SER A 162 -8.93 -11.59 -31.19
N HIS A 163 -8.61 -10.73 -32.17
CA HIS A 163 -9.44 -10.58 -33.38
C HIS A 163 -8.74 -9.80 -34.52
N VAL A 164 -7.54 -10.23 -34.96
CA VAL A 164 -6.98 -9.72 -36.23
C VAL A 164 -6.52 -10.82 -37.20
N SER A 165 -6.33 -12.08 -36.76
CA SER A 165 -5.83 -13.13 -37.66
C SER A 165 -6.89 -14.01 -38.34
N ARG A 166 -8.19 -13.68 -38.30
CA ARG A 166 -9.22 -14.50 -38.99
C ARG A 166 -9.74 -13.96 -40.32
N THR A 167 -9.31 -12.78 -40.74
CA THR A 167 -9.81 -12.15 -41.98
C THR A 167 -8.87 -12.23 -43.18
N LEU A 168 -7.64 -12.75 -43.04
CA LEU A 168 -6.70 -12.91 -44.16
C LEU A 168 -6.56 -14.34 -44.68
N GLN A 169 -7.35 -15.30 -44.15
CA GLN A 169 -7.29 -16.70 -44.59
C GLN A 169 -8.63 -17.22 -45.15
N ARG A 170 -9.61 -16.35 -45.35
CA ARG A 170 -10.82 -16.67 -46.11
C ARG A 170 -11.16 -15.54 -47.08
N ARG A 171 -10.72 -15.79 -48.32
CA ARG A 171 -11.21 -15.24 -49.59
C ARG A 171 -10.65 -13.89 -50.01
#